data_AF-A0A9Q2FP33-F1
#
_entry.id   AF-A0A9Q2FP33-F1
#
_cell.length_a   1.000
_cell.length_b   1.000
_cell.length_c   1.000
_cell.angle_alpha   90.00
_cell.angle_beta   90.00
_cell.angle_gamma   90.00
#
_symmetry.space_group_name_H-M   'P 1'
#
loop_
_entity.id
_entity.type
_entity.pdbx_description
1 polymer ?
#
loop_
_entity_poly.entity_id
_entity_poly.type
_entity_poly.pdbx_seq_one_letter_code
_entity_poly.pdbx_strand_id
1 'polypeptide(L)'
;MHPSKVLSPKSHIAPSSLKVFYIHPDGWWSLARMHYDGEERIGIRWNGEIDNPSDLGHPVSTGHATWFLLPTELGEPVAQLATLFSKSRE
;
A
#
# COMPACT_ATOMS: atom_id res chain seq x y z
N MET A 1 7.14 8.61 -5.29
CA MET A 1 7.45 7.22 -4.88
C MET A 1 6.45 6.20 -5.44
N HIS A 2 6.90 5.23 -6.24
CA HIS A 2 6.05 4.17 -6.80
C HIS A 2 5.69 3.10 -5.73
N PRO A 3 4.40 2.79 -5.50
CA PRO A 3 3.95 1.95 -4.37
C PRO A 3 4.51 0.52 -4.40
N SER A 4 4.68 -0.09 -5.57
CA SER A 4 5.24 -1.45 -5.68
C SER A 4 6.70 -1.59 -5.23
N LYS A 5 7.41 -0.47 -5.02
CA LYS A 5 8.81 -0.45 -4.56
C LYS A 5 8.93 -0.24 -3.04
N VAL A 6 7.80 -0.07 -2.35
CA VAL A 6 7.76 0.28 -0.92
C VAL A 6 7.74 -1.01 -0.09
N LEU A 7 8.89 -1.36 0.49
CA LEU A 7 9.03 -2.55 1.34
C LEU A 7 9.16 -2.20 2.82
N SER A 8 8.75 -1.01 3.26
CA SER A 8 8.80 -0.62 4.68
C SER A 8 7.44 -0.71 5.36
N PRO A 9 7.36 -1.15 6.63
CA PRO A 9 8.49 -1.47 7.53
C PRO A 9 9.22 -2.78 7.17
N LYS A 10 10.54 -2.67 6.89
CA LYS A 10 11.31 -3.72 6.17
C LYS A 10 11.53 -5.00 6.98
N SER A 11 11.65 -4.90 8.30
CA SER A 11 11.84 -6.05 9.18
C SER A 11 10.59 -6.91 9.33
N HIS A 12 9.41 -6.37 9.02
CA HIS A 12 8.13 -7.01 9.29
C HIS A 12 7.47 -7.55 8.01
N ILE A 13 7.69 -6.88 6.87
CA ILE A 13 7.13 -7.30 5.58
C ILE A 13 7.96 -8.45 5.01
N ALA A 14 7.34 -9.61 4.79
CA ALA A 14 8.01 -10.74 4.15
C ALA A 14 8.43 -10.38 2.71
N PRO A 15 9.68 -10.68 2.31
CA PRO A 15 10.14 -10.44 0.95
C PRO A 15 9.19 -11.05 -0.10
N SER A 16 8.90 -10.30 -1.16
CA SER A 16 8.03 -10.72 -2.27
C SER A 16 6.55 -10.93 -1.93
N SER A 17 6.10 -10.65 -0.70
CA SER A 17 4.68 -10.75 -0.33
C SER A 17 3.84 -9.53 -0.74
N LEU A 18 4.49 -8.39 -1.02
CA LEU A 18 3.81 -7.14 -1.35
C LEU A 18 3.12 -7.24 -2.72
N LYS A 19 1.79 -7.15 -2.70
CA LYS A 19 0.94 -7.06 -3.89
C LYS A 19 0.06 -5.82 -3.81
N VAL A 20 0.42 -4.79 -4.57
CA VAL A 20 -0.45 -3.63 -4.80
C VAL A 20 -1.63 -4.09 -5.64
N PHE A 21 -2.85 -3.96 -5.12
CA PHE A 21 -4.07 -4.41 -5.81
C PHE A 21 -5.00 -3.26 -6.20
N TYR A 22 -4.74 -2.05 -5.70
CA TYR A 22 -5.44 -0.84 -6.10
C TYR A 22 -4.49 0.34 -6.11
N ILE A 23 -4.55 1.12 -7.17
CA ILE A 23 -3.93 2.45 -7.29
C ILE A 23 -5.05 3.39 -7.69
N HIS A 24 -5.21 4.51 -6.99
CA HIS A 24 -6.19 5.52 -7.37
C HIS A 24 -5.94 5.98 -8.82
N PRO A 25 -6.98 6.30 -9.62
CA PRO A 25 -6.81 6.80 -10.99
C PRO A 25 -5.80 7.94 -11.13
N ASP A 26 -5.85 8.91 -10.21
CA ASP A 26 -4.90 10.04 -10.18
C ASP A 26 -3.55 9.68 -9.54
N GLY A 27 -3.31 8.42 -9.23
CA GLY A 27 -2.02 7.91 -8.73
C GLY A 27 -1.66 8.30 -7.29
N TRP A 28 -2.42 9.16 -6.62
CA TRP A 28 -2.05 9.76 -5.32
C TRP A 28 -2.14 8.83 -4.10
N TRP A 29 -2.84 7.69 -4.16
CA TRP A 29 -2.81 6.67 -3.09
C TRP A 29 -2.98 5.25 -3.61
N SER A 30 -2.69 4.27 -2.76
CA SER A 30 -2.74 2.85 -3.11
C SER A 30 -3.07 1.96 -1.93
N LEU A 31 -3.58 0.77 -2.25
CA LEU A 31 -3.74 -0.35 -1.32
C LEU A 31 -2.87 -1.51 -1.76
N ALA A 32 -2.30 -2.20 -0.77
CA ALA A 32 -1.54 -3.41 -0.98
C ALA A 32 -1.89 -4.48 0.06
N ARG A 33 -1.75 -5.73 -0.35
CA ARG A 33 -1.76 -6.90 0.51
C ARG A 33 -0.33 -7.37 0.71
N MET A 34 0.03 -7.78 1.92
CA MET A 34 1.36 -8.27 2.25
C MET A 34 1.32 -9.20 3.47
N HIS A 35 2.37 -10.00 3.66
CA HIS A 35 2.58 -10.69 4.93
C HIS A 35 3.39 -9.78 5.85
N TYR A 36 2.79 -9.36 6.95
CA TYR A 36 3.42 -8.57 7.99
C TYR A 36 3.48 -9.39 9.27
N ASP A 37 4.68 -9.65 9.78
CA ASP A 37 4.91 -10.53 10.94
C ASP A 37 4.26 -11.92 10.81
N GLY A 38 4.22 -12.43 9.57
CA GLY A 38 3.64 -13.75 9.25
C GLY A 38 2.12 -13.75 9.01
N GLU A 39 1.44 -12.63 9.24
CA GLU A 39 0.00 -12.50 8.98
C GLU A 39 -0.28 -11.75 7.67
N GLU A 40 -1.31 -12.17 6.93
CA GLU A 40 -1.81 -11.38 5.80
C GLU A 40 -2.47 -10.10 6.31
N ARG A 41 -1.96 -8.95 5.87
CA ARG A 41 -2.46 -7.62 6.25
C ARG A 41 -2.67 -6.74 5.03
N ILE A 42 -3.58 -5.78 5.17
CA ILE A 42 -3.85 -4.76 4.17
C ILE A 42 -3.18 -3.46 4.59
N GLY A 43 -2.37 -2.91 3.70
CA GLY A 43 -1.71 -1.62 3.86
C GLY A 43 -2.32 -0.56 2.96
N ILE A 44 -2.35 0.67 3.45
CA ILE A 44 -2.71 1.89 2.71
C ILE A 44 -1.56 2.89 2.76
N ARG A 45 -1.41 3.69 1.70
CA ARG A 45 -0.49 4.83 1.67
C ARG A 45 -0.91 5.88 0.65
N TRP A 46 -0.53 7.12 0.93
CA TRP A 46 -0.35 8.15 -0.07
C TRP A 46 0.95 7.88 -0.84
N ASN A 47 0.85 7.90 -2.16
CA ASN A 47 2.01 7.81 -3.01
C ASN A 47 2.72 9.16 -3.04
N GLY A 48 4.01 9.14 -3.31
CA GLY A 48 4.68 10.37 -3.72
C GLY A 48 4.61 10.47 -5.23
N GLU A 49 4.88 11.65 -5.77
CA GLU A 49 5.09 11.88 -7.19
C GLU A 49 6.05 10.82 -7.80
N ILE A 50 5.62 10.17 -8.88
CA ILE A 50 6.38 9.06 -9.49
C ILE A 50 7.70 9.57 -10.06
N ASP A 51 7.67 10.78 -10.63
CA ASP A 51 8.81 11.40 -11.31
C ASP A 51 9.72 12.19 -10.35
N ASN A 52 9.33 12.34 -9.08
CA ASN A 52 10.10 13.04 -8.06
C ASN A 52 10.56 12.06 -6.97
N PRO A 53 11.83 11.60 -7.02
CA PRO A 53 12.35 10.61 -6.08
C PRO A 53 12.48 11.13 -4.64
N SER A 54 12.52 12.46 -4.44
CA SER A 54 12.51 13.08 -3.12
C SER A 54 11.13 13.05 -2.46
N ASP A 55 10.06 12.91 -3.24
CA ASP A 55 8.72 12.73 -2.72
C ASP A 55 8.46 11.24 -2.40
N LEU A 56 8.54 10.94 -1.11
CA LEU A 56 8.31 9.62 -0.56
C LEU A 56 6.84 9.28 -0.34
N GLY A 57 5.91 10.24 -0.53
CA GLY A 57 4.53 10.13 -0.13
C GLY A 57 4.35 10.00 1.39
N HIS A 58 3.25 9.39 1.84
CA HIS A 58 2.98 9.20 3.28
C HIS A 58 2.28 7.86 3.56
N PRO A 59 2.53 7.21 4.71
CA PRO A 59 3.44 7.65 5.76
C PRO A 59 4.91 7.45 5.39
N VAL A 60 5.77 8.22 6.07
CA VAL A 60 7.23 8.08 6.07
C VAL A 60 7.66 7.80 7.50
N SER A 61 8.47 6.76 7.68
CA SER A 61 9.07 6.42 8.97
C SER A 61 10.59 6.38 8.80
N THR A 62 11.31 7.16 9.61
CA THR A 62 12.78 7.25 9.59
C THR A 62 13.35 7.47 8.18
N GLY A 63 12.71 8.35 7.38
CA GLY A 63 13.13 8.64 6.00
C GLY A 63 12.78 7.57 4.96
N HIS A 64 11.99 6.55 5.33
CA HIS A 64 11.55 5.51 4.42
C HIS A 64 10.05 5.61 4.14
N ALA A 65 9.69 5.61 2.86
CA ALA A 65 8.32 5.39 2.42
C ALA A 65 7.80 4.08 3.03
N THR A 66 6.64 4.16 3.69
CA THR A 66 6.12 3.08 4.56
C THR A 66 4.65 2.81 4.27
N TRP A 67 4.19 1.59 4.54
CA TRP A 67 2.77 1.24 4.53
C TRP A 67 2.15 1.48 5.91
N PHE A 68 0.99 2.14 5.95
CA PHE A 68 0.15 2.13 7.14
C PHE A 68 -0.73 0.88 7.08
N LEU A 69 -0.57 -0.04 8.03
CA LEU A 69 -1.43 -1.22 8.10
C LEU A 69 -2.79 -0.87 8.68
N LEU A 70 -3.84 -1.31 8.00
CA LEU A 70 -5.18 -1.22 8.53
C LEU A 70 -5.35 -2.22 9.69
N PRO A 71 -6.14 -1.90 10.72
CA PRO A 71 -6.68 -2.88 11.65
C PRO A 71 -7.33 -4.03 10.88
N THR A 72 -7.19 -5.26 11.37
CA THR A 72 -7.62 -6.47 10.66
C THR A 72 -9.12 -6.42 10.33
N GLU A 73 -9.92 -5.88 11.23
CA GLU A 73 -11.36 -5.71 11.12
C GLU A 73 -11.76 -4.73 10.00
N LEU A 74 -10.87 -3.81 9.65
CA LEU A 74 -11.07 -2.82 8.57
C LEU A 74 -10.44 -3.25 7.26
N GLY A 75 -9.31 -3.98 7.31
CA GLY A 75 -8.52 -4.30 6.13
C GLY A 75 -9.29 -5.08 5.07
N GLU A 76 -9.95 -6.17 5.47
CA GLU A 76 -10.65 -7.05 4.53
C GLU A 76 -11.90 -6.38 3.92
N PRO A 77 -12.79 -5.72 4.68
CA PRO A 77 -13.88 -4.93 4.10
C PRO A 77 -13.41 -3.89 3.08
N VAL A 78 -12.30 -3.20 3.36
CA VAL A 78 -11.71 -2.21 2.45
C VAL A 78 -11.19 -2.88 1.17
N ALA A 79 -10.53 -4.03 1.27
CA ALA A 79 -10.04 -4.76 0.10
C ALA A 79 -11.18 -5.23 -0.83
N GLN A 80 -12.29 -5.70 -0.24
CA GLN A 80 -13.49 -6.09 -0.99
C GLN A 80 -14.11 -4.89 -1.69
N LEU A 81 -14.26 -3.76 -0.99
CA LEU A 81 -14.80 -2.52 -1.56
C LEU A 81 -13.92 -2.00 -2.71
N ALA A 82 -12.60 -2.02 -2.55
CA ALA A 82 -11.66 -1.61 -3.58
C ALA A 82 -11.78 -2.45 -4.86
N THR A 83 -12.07 -3.75 -4.72
CA THR A 83 -12.33 -4.63 -5.86
C THR A 83 -13.58 -4.19 -6.63
N LEU A 84 -14.59 -3.62 -5.95
CA LEU A 84 -15.77 -3.05 -6.61
C LEU A 84 -15.44 -1.78 -7.38
N PHE A 85 -14.55 -0.92 -6.87
CA PHE A 85 -14.12 0.28 -7.60
C PHE A 85 -13.45 -0.06 -8.93
N SER A 86 -12.64 -1.14 -8.96
CA SER A 86 -12.00 -1.61 -10.18
C SER A 86 -13.01 -2.21 -11.17
N LYS A 87 -14.01 -2.97 -10.70
CA LYS A 87 -15.04 -3.60 -11.55
C LYS A 87 -16.09 -2.62 -12.10
N SER A 88 -16.40 -1.54 -11.38
CA SER A 88 -17.35 -0.51 -11.83
C SER A 88 -16.88 0.31 -13.03
N ARG A 89 -15.64 0.11 -13.48
CA ARG A 89 -14.96 0.88 -14.52
C ARG A 89 -14.64 0.06 -15.77
N GLU A 90 -15.03 -1.21 -15.80
CA GLU A 90 -15.06 -2.08 -16.99
C GLU A 90 -16.47 -2.09 -17.59
#